data_AF-A0A0C2IVA4-F1
#
_entry.id   AF-A0A0C2IVA4-F1
#
_cell.length_a   1.000
_cell.length_b   1.000
_cell.length_c   1.000
_cell.angle_alpha   90.00
_cell.angle_beta   90.00
_cell.angle_gamma   90.00
#
_symmetry.space_group_name_H-M   'P 1'
#
loop_
_entity.id
_entity.type
_entity.pdbx_description
1 polymer ?
#
loop_
_entity_poly.entity_id
_entity_poly.type
_entity_poly.pdbx_seq_one_letter_code
_entity_poly.pdbx_strand_id
1 'polypeptide(L)'
;MTVSNIRLVKSGVACFFQLLVLIVHTERKIKLNEDRLNVLMIGNIGLSESESYIKKGLVDTERASQPFHLGVNPGNNVYPHGSTAKDFQKMWEVFGMSFPTNLFNFDFLTVLGPRDYDGDMYT
;
A
#
# COMPACT_ATOMS: atom_id res chain seq x y z
N MET A 1 8.43 50.37 -1.97
CA MET A 1 8.13 48.93 -1.94
C MET A 1 7.79 48.54 -0.51
N THR A 2 6.60 47.98 -0.35
CA THR A 2 5.71 48.16 0.81
C THR A 2 5.81 47.01 1.81
N VAL A 3 5.68 47.34 3.10
CA VAL A 3 5.70 46.43 4.27
C VAL A 3 4.72 45.24 4.14
N SER A 4 3.72 45.33 3.26
CA SER A 4 2.80 44.24 2.92
C SER A 4 3.49 43.03 2.27
N ASN A 5 4.49 43.25 1.41
CA ASN A 5 5.22 42.16 0.74
C ASN A 5 6.07 41.35 1.72
N ILE A 6 6.59 41.99 2.77
CA ILE A 6 7.42 41.34 3.80
C ILE A 6 6.56 40.43 4.71
N ARG A 7 5.31 40.82 4.99
CA ARG A 7 4.37 39.99 5.78
C ARG A 7 3.90 38.76 5.00
N LEU A 8 3.67 38.90 3.69
CA LEU A 8 3.23 37.79 2.83
C LEU A 8 4.32 36.70 2.71
N VAL A 9 5.59 37.10 2.55
CA VAL A 9 6.73 36.17 2.45
C VAL A 9 6.95 35.43 3.79
N LYS A 10 6.84 36.13 4.93
CA LYS A 10 6.93 35.48 6.25
C LYS A 10 5.81 34.46 6.50
N SER A 11 4.59 34.76 6.02
CA SER A 11 3.44 33.85 6.12
C SER A 11 3.62 32.59 5.26
N GLY A 12 4.18 32.73 4.05
CA GLY A 12 4.46 31.60 3.16
C GLY A 12 5.52 30.65 3.72
N VAL A 13 6.60 31.20 4.29
CA VAL A 13 7.67 30.41 4.91
C VAL A 13 7.17 29.64 6.14
N ALA A 14 6.40 30.29 7.01
CA ALA A 14 5.82 29.62 8.18
C ALA A 14 4.87 28.49 7.80
N CYS A 15 4.04 28.68 6.77
CA CYS A 15 3.13 27.67 6.26
C CYS A 15 3.89 26.47 5.66
N PHE A 16 4.97 26.73 4.92
CA PHE A 16 5.84 25.69 4.38
C PHE A 16 6.50 24.85 5.48
N PHE A 17 7.00 25.47 6.55
CA PHE A 17 7.55 24.75 7.70
C PHE A 17 6.49 23.91 8.44
N GLN A 18 5.27 24.43 8.62
CA GLN A 18 4.18 23.66 9.21
C GLN A 18 3.81 22.44 8.36
N LEU A 19 3.77 22.60 7.03
CA LEU A 19 3.51 21.51 6.11
C LEU A 19 4.59 20.42 6.20
N LEU A 20 5.86 20.83 6.27
CA LEU A 20 7.01 19.92 6.45
C LEU A 20 6.92 19.14 7.76
N VAL A 21 6.59 19.80 8.87
CA VAL A 21 6.41 19.14 10.18
C VAL A 21 5.27 18.13 10.13
N LEU A 22 4.17 18.46 9.46
CA LEU A 22 3.05 17.53 9.27
C LEU A 22 3.44 16.32 8.43
N ILE A 23 4.14 16.52 7.31
CA ILE A 23 4.64 15.42 6.46
C ILE A 23 5.53 14.47 7.26
N VAL A 24 6.50 15.01 8.03
CA VAL A 24 7.41 14.20 8.86
C VAL A 24 6.67 13.46 9.98
N HIS A 25 5.58 14.01 10.52
CA HIS A 25 4.75 13.33 11.53
C HIS A 25 3.83 12.26 10.94
N THR A 26 3.42 12.41 9.68
CA THR A 26 2.55 11.45 8.99
C THR A 26 3.30 10.23 8.48
N GLU A 27 4.62 10.29 8.33
CA GLU A 27 5.42 9.11 8.00
C GLU A 27 5.29 8.03 9.09
N ARG A 28 4.53 6.98 8.77
CA ARG A 28 4.31 5.84 9.66
C ARG A 28 5.64 5.11 9.86
N LYS A 29 6.23 5.27 11.04
CA LYS A 29 7.44 4.54 11.42
C LYS A 29 7.09 3.09 11.77
N ILE A 30 7.69 2.14 11.06
CA ILE A 30 7.64 0.72 11.43
C ILE A 30 8.50 0.58 12.70
N LYS A 31 7.86 0.31 13.84
CA LYS A 31 8.56 0.05 15.10
C LYS A 31 9.05 -1.39 15.10
N LEU A 32 10.35 -1.58 14.90
CA LEU A 32 11.00 -2.86 15.06
C LEU A 32 11.47 -2.98 16.52
N ASN A 33 10.85 -3.88 17.28
CA ASN A 33 11.33 -4.26 18.60
C ASN A 33 12.39 -5.38 18.53
N GLU A 34 12.69 -5.84 17.32
CA GLU A 34 13.60 -6.94 17.03
C GLU A 34 14.69 -6.47 16.05
N ASP A 35 15.85 -7.12 16.07
CA ASP A 35 16.97 -6.82 15.15
C ASP A 35 16.69 -7.24 13.69
N ARG A 36 15.47 -7.69 13.38
CA ARG A 36 15.10 -8.30 12.12
C ARG A 36 13.78 -7.74 11.59
N LEU A 37 13.72 -7.58 10.28
CA LEU A 37 12.51 -7.22 9.55
C LEU A 37 11.94 -8.47 8.86
N ASN A 38 10.86 -9.02 9.40
CA ASN A 38 10.10 -10.09 8.75
C ASN A 38 9.23 -9.52 7.61
N VAL A 39 9.54 -9.90 6.37
CA VAL A 39 8.84 -9.46 5.15
C VAL A 39 8.16 -10.64 4.49
N LEU A 40 6.89 -10.48 4.14
CA LEU A 40 6.11 -11.45 3.38
C LEU A 40 6.17 -11.08 1.90
N MET A 41 6.81 -11.89 1.08
CA MET A 41 6.92 -11.68 -0.36
C MET A 41 5.89 -12.54 -1.10
N ILE A 42 4.92 -11.93 -1.77
CA ILE A 42 3.88 -12.66 -2.52
C ILE A 42 3.64 -12.00 -3.87
N GLY A 43 4.05 -12.67 -4.94
CA GLY A 43 3.76 -12.25 -6.31
C GLY A 43 2.56 -12.94 -6.90
N ASN A 44 2.00 -12.37 -7.97
CA ASN A 44 0.93 -12.96 -8.77
C ASN A 44 -0.34 -13.26 -7.96
N ILE A 45 -0.67 -12.41 -7.00
CA ILE A 45 -1.82 -12.58 -6.12
C ILE A 45 -3.14 -12.10 -6.74
N GLY A 46 -3.14 -11.73 -8.02
CA GLY A 46 -4.25 -11.02 -8.66
C GLY A 46 -5.56 -11.79 -8.87
N LEU A 47 -5.70 -12.98 -8.30
CA LEU A 47 -6.94 -13.77 -8.24
C LEU A 47 -7.50 -13.77 -6.81
N SER A 48 -8.82 -13.91 -6.67
CA SER A 48 -9.44 -14.12 -5.35
C SER A 48 -9.11 -15.50 -4.77
N GLU A 49 -9.32 -15.70 -3.46
CA GLU A 49 -9.13 -17.01 -2.82
C GLU A 49 -10.05 -18.11 -3.36
N SER A 50 -11.24 -17.74 -3.85
CA SER A 50 -12.15 -18.69 -4.51
C SER A 50 -11.65 -19.13 -5.89
N GLU A 51 -10.81 -18.33 -6.53
CA GLU A 51 -10.26 -18.60 -7.87
C GLU A 51 -8.86 -19.24 -7.81
N SER A 52 -8.12 -19.07 -6.71
CA SER A 52 -6.76 -19.59 -6.54
C SER A 52 -6.61 -20.40 -5.26
N TYR A 53 -6.59 -21.73 -5.41
CA TYR A 53 -6.32 -22.65 -4.31
C TYR A 53 -4.95 -22.40 -3.66
N ILE A 54 -3.96 -21.95 -4.44
CA ILE A 54 -2.61 -21.61 -3.97
C ILE A 54 -2.70 -20.41 -3.03
N LYS A 55 -3.43 -19.37 -3.43
CA LYS A 55 -3.60 -18.17 -2.61
C LYS A 55 -4.30 -18.50 -1.30
N LYS A 56 -5.39 -19.27 -1.37
CA LYS A 56 -6.11 -19.72 -0.16
C LYS A 56 -5.20 -20.46 0.80
N GLY A 57 -4.43 -21.43 0.31
CA GLY A 57 -3.48 -22.18 1.14
C GLY A 57 -2.40 -21.30 1.77
N LEU A 58 -1.90 -20.29 1.04
CA LEU A 58 -0.96 -19.31 1.57
C LEU A 58 -1.60 -18.48 2.68
N VAL A 59 -2.77 -17.89 2.45
CA VAL A 59 -3.48 -17.07 3.45
C VAL A 59 -3.75 -17.87 4.72
N ASP A 60 -4.19 -19.12 4.58
CA ASP A 60 -4.45 -20.02 5.71
C ASP A 60 -3.17 -20.35 6.48
N THR A 61 -2.04 -20.54 5.78
CA THR A 61 -0.73 -20.81 6.41
C THR A 61 -0.20 -19.57 7.13
N GLU A 62 -0.24 -18.40 6.50
CA GLU A 62 0.29 -17.18 7.09
C GLU A 62 -0.54 -16.71 8.28
N ARG A 63 -1.84 -16.98 8.31
CA ARG A 63 -2.70 -16.71 9.48
C ARG A 63 -2.23 -17.45 10.74
N ALA A 64 -1.53 -18.58 10.59
CA ALA A 64 -0.98 -19.36 11.69
C ALA A 64 0.47 -19.00 12.04
N SER A 65 1.10 -18.09 11.31
CA SER A 65 2.53 -17.75 11.40
C SER A 65 2.81 -16.56 12.34
N GLN A 66 4.10 -16.24 12.52
CA GLN A 66 4.52 -15.03 13.25
C GLN A 66 4.12 -13.76 12.48
N PRO A 67 3.84 -12.64 13.18
CA PRO A 67 3.43 -11.41 12.51
C PRO A 67 4.56 -10.82 11.65
N PHE A 68 4.28 -10.63 10.37
CA PHE A 68 5.13 -9.87 9.46
C PHE A 68 5.04 -8.38 9.76
N HIS A 69 6.06 -7.64 9.33
CA HIS A 69 6.11 -6.18 9.44
C HIS A 69 5.71 -5.48 8.14
N LEU A 70 5.87 -6.17 7.00
CA LEU A 70 5.62 -5.64 5.67
C LEU A 70 5.28 -6.80 4.71
N GLY A 71 4.25 -6.60 3.91
CA GLY A 71 3.97 -7.42 2.73
C GLY A 71 4.50 -6.73 1.48
N VAL A 72 5.09 -7.48 0.55
CA VAL A 72 5.56 -6.95 -0.73
C VAL A 72 4.97 -7.79 -1.85
N ASN A 73 4.31 -7.10 -2.80
CA ASN A 73 3.78 -7.70 -4.01
C ASN A 73 4.48 -7.10 -5.26
N PRO A 74 5.30 -7.89 -5.98
CA PRO A 74 6.04 -7.46 -7.16
C PRO A 74 5.19 -7.26 -8.43
N GLY A 75 3.85 -7.24 -8.32
CA GLY A 75 2.95 -6.94 -9.43
C GLY A 75 2.03 -8.09 -9.83
N ASN A 76 1.28 -7.86 -10.91
CA ASN A 76 0.15 -8.68 -11.34
C ASN A 76 -0.89 -8.74 -10.22
N ASN A 77 -1.29 -7.54 -9.80
CA ASN A 77 -2.15 -7.24 -8.68
C ASN A 77 -3.60 -7.63 -8.96
N VAL A 78 -4.01 -7.61 -10.24
CA VAL A 78 -5.33 -8.07 -10.68
C VAL A 78 -5.20 -8.82 -12.01
N TYR A 79 -5.74 -10.03 -12.06
CA TYR A 79 -5.86 -10.83 -13.28
C TYR A 79 -7.30 -10.78 -13.83
N PRO A 80 -7.50 -11.02 -15.14
CA PRO A 80 -6.46 -11.23 -16.16
C PRO A 80 -5.83 -9.95 -16.71
N HIS A 81 -6.49 -8.81 -16.60
CA HIS A 81 -6.13 -7.57 -17.32
C HIS A 81 -6.04 -6.36 -16.38
N GLY A 82 -5.52 -6.50 -15.17
CA GLY A 82 -5.44 -5.39 -14.24
C GLY A 82 -6.81 -4.89 -13.78
N SER A 83 -6.87 -3.65 -13.32
CA SER A 83 -8.08 -2.96 -12.89
C SER A 83 -8.09 -1.54 -13.45
N THR A 84 -9.29 -0.99 -13.67
CA THR A 84 -9.42 0.43 -14.01
C THR A 84 -9.03 1.30 -12.82
N ALA A 85 -8.63 2.56 -13.08
CA ALA A 85 -8.36 3.50 -12.00
C ALA A 85 -9.54 3.60 -11.03
N LYS A 86 -9.24 3.53 -9.73
CA LYS A 86 -10.20 3.65 -8.62
C LYS A 86 -11.22 2.51 -8.52
N ASP A 87 -10.94 1.34 -9.11
CA ASP A 87 -11.73 0.13 -8.84
C ASP A 87 -11.35 -0.48 -7.48
N PHE A 88 -11.74 0.23 -6.42
CA PHE A 88 -11.50 -0.18 -5.05
C PHE A 88 -12.24 -1.47 -4.70
N GLN A 89 -13.36 -1.75 -5.36
CA GLN A 89 -14.11 -2.98 -5.17
C GLN A 89 -13.28 -4.18 -5.63
N LYS A 90 -12.74 -4.13 -6.85
CA LYS A 90 -11.90 -5.22 -7.35
C LYS A 90 -10.64 -5.42 -6.51
N MET A 91 -10.01 -4.33 -6.08
CA MET A 91 -8.88 -4.40 -5.16
C MET A 91 -9.28 -5.01 -3.80
N TRP A 92 -10.46 -4.69 -3.28
CA TRP A 92 -10.97 -5.30 -2.06
C TRP A 92 -11.23 -6.79 -2.23
N GLU A 93 -11.87 -7.19 -3.33
CA GLU A 93 -12.19 -8.59 -3.63
C GLU A 93 -10.95 -9.45 -3.84
N VAL A 94 -9.98 -8.93 -4.58
CA VAL A 94 -8.74 -9.66 -4.84
C VAL A 94 -7.86 -9.62 -3.60
N PHE A 95 -7.67 -8.47 -2.97
CA PHE A 95 -6.64 -8.32 -1.94
C PHE A 95 -7.19 -8.19 -0.51
N GLY A 96 -8.10 -7.24 -0.31
CA GLY A 96 -8.55 -6.83 1.02
C GLY A 96 -9.28 -7.92 1.81
N MET A 97 -10.04 -8.78 1.14
CA MET A 97 -10.69 -9.93 1.79
C MET A 97 -9.68 -10.98 2.30
N SER A 98 -8.53 -11.11 1.64
CA SER A 98 -7.49 -12.08 1.99
C SER A 98 -6.58 -11.62 3.12
N PHE A 99 -6.29 -10.33 3.16
CA PHE A 99 -5.39 -9.73 4.14
C PHE A 99 -6.10 -8.63 4.94
N PRO A 100 -7.16 -8.95 5.71
CA PRO A 100 -7.89 -7.94 6.46
C PRO A 100 -7.04 -7.45 7.64
N THR A 101 -7.09 -6.14 7.91
CA THR A 101 -6.21 -5.46 8.87
C THR A 101 -6.38 -5.91 10.32
N ASN A 102 -7.52 -6.52 10.67
CA ASN A 102 -7.76 -7.09 11.98
C ASN A 102 -7.03 -8.43 12.20
N LEU A 103 -6.58 -9.11 11.13
CA LEU A 103 -5.81 -10.35 11.19
C LEU A 103 -4.36 -10.14 10.80
N PHE A 104 -4.11 -9.31 9.79
CA PHE A 104 -2.79 -8.99 9.27
C PHE A 104 -2.49 -7.53 9.57
N ASN A 105 -1.87 -7.27 10.72
CA ASN A 105 -1.56 -5.92 11.18
C ASN A 105 -0.24 -5.39 10.62
N PHE A 106 -0.11 -5.40 9.30
CA PHE A 106 1.02 -4.83 8.57
C PHE A 106 0.57 -4.28 7.23
N ASP A 107 1.39 -3.38 6.68
CA ASP A 107 1.10 -2.73 5.40
C ASP A 107 1.61 -3.58 4.24
N PHE A 108 0.99 -3.42 3.07
CA PHE A 108 1.48 -4.00 1.83
C PHE A 108 2.01 -2.93 0.89
N LEU A 109 3.20 -3.16 0.38
CA LEU A 109 3.79 -2.42 -0.72
C LEU A 109 3.59 -3.21 -2.00
N THR A 110 2.93 -2.61 -2.98
CA THR A 110 2.71 -3.23 -4.29
C THR A 110 3.31 -2.37 -5.38
N VAL A 111 3.87 -3.01 -6.39
CA VAL A 111 4.29 -2.36 -7.63
C VAL A 111 3.36 -2.80 -8.76
N LEU A 112 3.40 -2.09 -9.90
CA LEU A 112 2.65 -2.49 -11.08
C LEU A 112 3.44 -3.56 -11.85
N GLY A 113 2.79 -4.68 -12.16
CA GLY A 113 3.31 -5.71 -13.03
C GLY A 113 2.79 -5.58 -14.47
N PRO A 114 3.28 -6.40 -15.41
CA PRO A 114 2.94 -6.30 -16.83
C PRO A 114 1.43 -6.37 -17.12
N ARG A 115 0.68 -7.19 -16.37
CA ARG A 115 -0.77 -7.35 -16.54
C ARG A 115 -1.59 -6.18 -15.99
N ASP A 116 -1.03 -5.42 -15.05
CA ASP A 116 -1.77 -4.37 -14.36
C ASP A 116 -2.01 -3.14 -15.27
N TYR A 117 -1.13 -2.94 -16.26
CA TYR A 117 -1.24 -1.88 -17.25
C TYR A 117 -2.38 -2.09 -18.26
N ASP A 118 -2.89 -3.31 -18.40
CA ASP A 118 -3.95 -3.62 -19.37
C ASP A 118 -5.33 -3.08 -18.93
N GLY A 119 -5.49 -2.75 -17.65
CA GLY A 119 -6.80 -2.48 -17.03
C GLY A 119 -7.28 -1.04 -17.15
N ASP A 120 -6.36 -0.10 -17.36
CA ASP A 120 -6.66 1.32 -17.51
C ASP A 120 -6.22 1.80 -18.89
N MET A 121 -7.01 1.46 -19.90
CA MET A 121 -6.77 1.81 -21.30
C MET A 121 -7.08 3.30 -21.63
N TYR A 122 -7.58 4.08 -20.67
CA TYR A 122 -8.05 5.45 -20.87
C TYR A 122 -7.19 6.53 -20.21
N THR A 123 -5.98 6.18 -19.73
CA THR A 123 -4.98 7.16 -19.28
C THR A 123 -4.13 7.71 -20.42
#